data_AF-A0A8T5V3Z6-F1
#
_entry.id   AF-A0A8T5V3Z6-F1
#
_cell.length_a   1.000
_cell.length_b   1.000
_cell.length_c   1.000
_cell.angle_alpha   90.00
_cell.angle_beta   90.00
_cell.angle_gamma   90.00
#
_symmetry.space_group_name_H-M   'P 1'
#
loop_
_entity.id
_entity.type
_entity.pdbx_description
1 polymer ?
#
loop_
_entity_poly.entity_id
_entity_poly.type
_entity_poly.pdbx_seq_one_letter_code
_entity_poly.pdbx_strand_id
1 'polypeptide(L)'
;AQNFYYSNNRLPTYVSYGSSKINIDTFQRMIALQGLEINLRSEGLSSLIGKPVYITSDNIINSTTDNDRINNIVNGLRALEINAYNMGLGPNTHISVLQSSSVPNNALVIDIYGGACAGTLYEMGTSWYKSIRGTREVFTVFWPPAKVITGLAFLERAHDDNFSPVSFTGLAHPDEYLVNNGYEYIYSGDITSIVNAIFYQATH
;
A
#
# COMPACT_ATOMS: atom_id res chain seq x y z
N ALA A 1 31.72 3.41 -7.31
CA ALA A 1 30.28 3.22 -7.55
C ALA A 1 29.48 4.45 -7.16
N GLN A 2 29.66 4.98 -5.94
CA GLN A 2 28.97 6.17 -5.44
C GLN A 2 29.09 7.40 -6.37
N ASN A 3 30.31 7.81 -6.75
CA ASN A 3 30.50 8.94 -7.68
C ASN A 3 29.82 8.72 -9.05
N PHE A 4 29.81 7.49 -9.56
CA PHE A 4 29.11 7.17 -10.81
C PHE A 4 27.60 7.38 -10.66
N TYR A 5 27.03 6.88 -9.56
CA TYR A 5 25.61 7.03 -9.28
C TYR A 5 25.22 8.51 -9.18
N TYR A 6 25.97 9.31 -8.43
CA TYR A 6 25.68 10.74 -8.29
C TYR A 6 25.78 11.52 -9.61
N SER A 7 26.68 11.13 -10.52
CA SER A 7 26.79 11.80 -11.82
C SER A 7 25.79 11.32 -12.87
N ASN A 8 25.20 10.13 -12.72
CA ASN A 8 24.41 9.46 -13.78
C ASN A 8 23.00 9.06 -13.37
N ASN A 9 22.63 9.22 -12.09
CA ASN A 9 21.35 8.80 -11.51
C ASN A 9 20.96 7.35 -11.81
N ARG A 10 21.96 6.46 -11.89
CA ARG A 10 21.80 5.03 -12.11
C ARG A 10 23.02 4.27 -11.58
N LEU A 11 22.84 2.99 -11.25
CA LEU A 11 23.96 2.14 -10.92
C LEU A 11 24.86 1.93 -12.16
N PRO A 12 26.18 1.75 -11.97
CA PRO A 12 27.06 1.36 -13.06
C PRO A 12 26.69 -0.03 -13.57
N THR A 13 27.06 -0.36 -14.81
CA THR A 13 26.82 -1.70 -15.38
C THR A 13 27.66 -2.79 -14.71
N TYR A 14 28.72 -2.41 -14.00
CA TYR A 14 29.55 -3.30 -13.19
C TYR A 14 30.19 -2.56 -12.02
N VAL A 15 30.62 -3.30 -11.01
CA VAL A 15 31.52 -2.84 -9.95
C VAL A 15 32.89 -3.49 -10.11
N SER A 16 33.96 -2.78 -9.75
CA SER A 16 35.32 -3.33 -9.79
C SER A 16 35.73 -3.85 -8.42
N TYR A 17 36.30 -5.05 -8.38
CA TYR A 17 36.95 -5.63 -7.22
C TYR A 17 38.35 -6.11 -7.62
N GLY A 18 39.38 -5.35 -7.23
CA GLY A 18 40.73 -5.53 -7.77
C GLY A 18 40.76 -5.31 -9.29
N SER A 19 41.30 -6.28 -10.03
CA SER A 19 41.31 -6.30 -11.51
C SER A 19 40.04 -6.86 -12.14
N SER A 20 39.12 -7.42 -11.33
CA SER A 20 37.91 -8.07 -11.82
C SER A 20 36.75 -7.10 -11.91
N LYS A 21 35.89 -7.29 -12.93
CA LYS A 21 34.62 -6.58 -13.08
C LYS A 21 33.47 -7.54 -12.79
N ILE A 22 32.60 -7.18 -11.86
CA ILE A 22 31.40 -7.93 -11.50
C ILE A 22 30.20 -7.17 -12.05
N ASN A 23 29.39 -7.81 -12.88
CA ASN A 23 28.16 -7.19 -13.38
C ASN A 23 27.26 -6.79 -12.21
N ILE A 24 26.62 -5.62 -12.33
CA ILE A 24 25.79 -5.07 -11.27
C ILE A 24 24.63 -6.00 -10.88
N ASP A 25 24.08 -6.76 -11.82
CA ASP A 25 23.02 -7.74 -11.56
C ASP A 25 23.48 -8.87 -10.62
N THR A 26 24.70 -9.33 -10.85
CA THR A 26 25.38 -10.40 -10.12
C THR A 26 25.77 -9.90 -8.74
N PHE A 27 26.26 -8.67 -8.67
CA PHE A 27 26.57 -8.01 -7.41
C PHE A 27 25.31 -7.83 -6.55
N GLN A 28 24.20 -7.37 -7.11
CA GLN A 28 22.92 -7.25 -6.40
C GLN A 28 22.42 -8.59 -5.86
N ARG A 29 22.55 -9.69 -6.63
CA ARG A 29 22.23 -11.05 -6.16
C ARG A 29 23.10 -11.49 -4.99
N MET A 30 24.41 -11.21 -5.04
CA MET A 30 25.33 -11.55 -3.94
C MET A 30 25.00 -10.81 -2.65
N ILE A 31 24.65 -9.53 -2.75
CA ILE A 31 24.26 -8.68 -1.62
C ILE A 31 22.94 -9.17 -1.01
N ALA A 32 21.94 -9.50 -1.85
CA ALA A 32 20.67 -10.05 -1.42
C ALA A 32 20.82 -11.42 -0.71
N LEU A 33 21.65 -12.32 -1.24
CA LEU A 33 21.93 -13.63 -0.61
C LEU A 33 22.61 -13.51 0.76
N GLN A 34 23.33 -12.42 1.00
CA GLN A 34 24.01 -12.15 2.26
C GLN A 34 23.17 -11.35 3.25
N GLY A 35 21.92 -11.01 2.90
CA GLY A 35 21.06 -10.15 3.73
C GLY A 35 21.63 -8.75 3.94
N LEU A 36 22.51 -8.29 3.04
CA LEU A 36 23.09 -6.96 3.06
C LEU A 36 22.24 -6.02 2.18
N GLU A 37 22.20 -4.74 2.54
CA GLU A 37 21.49 -3.72 1.77
C GLU A 37 22.46 -2.65 1.26
N ILE A 38 22.26 -2.20 0.01
CA ILE A 38 23.02 -1.07 -0.53
C ILE A 38 22.40 0.22 0.01
N ASN A 39 22.91 0.69 1.14
CA ASN A 39 22.57 1.99 1.69
C ASN A 39 23.25 3.11 0.88
N LEU A 40 22.54 3.65 -0.10
CA LEU A 40 22.94 4.91 -0.74
C LEU A 40 22.66 6.04 0.25
N ARG A 41 23.67 6.46 1.03
CA ARG A 41 23.56 7.69 1.81
C ARG A 41 23.32 8.85 0.84
N SER A 42 22.09 9.33 0.76
CA SER A 42 21.73 10.52 0.00
C SER A 42 22.05 11.76 0.83
N GLU A 43 23.33 12.07 1.02
CA GLU A 43 23.69 13.42 1.45
C GLU A 43 23.40 14.37 0.29
N GLY A 44 22.22 15.02 0.32
CA GLY A 44 21.87 16.12 -0.58
C GLY A 44 20.73 15.92 -1.58
N LEU A 45 19.92 14.85 -1.47
CA LEU A 45 18.75 14.67 -2.34
C LEU A 45 17.45 14.61 -1.52
N SER A 46 16.86 15.77 -1.22
CA SER A 46 15.55 15.88 -0.60
C SER A 46 14.39 15.61 -1.58
N SER A 47 14.45 14.57 -2.43
CA SER A 47 13.39 14.32 -3.43
C SER A 47 13.19 12.86 -3.89
N LEU A 48 13.46 11.85 -3.07
CA LEU A 48 13.04 10.45 -3.34
C LEU A 48 12.40 9.77 -2.11
N ILE A 49 11.86 10.56 -1.17
CA ILE A 49 11.01 9.99 -0.12
C ILE A 49 9.67 9.63 -0.79
N GLY A 50 9.30 8.35 -0.77
CA GLY A 50 8.03 7.88 -1.33
C GLY A 50 6.82 8.64 -0.77
N LYS A 51 5.67 8.48 -1.42
CA LYS A 51 4.38 9.08 -1.01
C LYS A 51 4.18 8.85 0.50
N PRO A 52 3.82 9.88 1.30
CA PRO A 52 3.53 9.66 2.71
C PRO A 52 2.31 8.74 2.82
N VAL A 53 2.38 7.77 3.74
CA VAL A 53 1.43 6.66 3.88
C VAL A 53 0.51 6.88 5.08
N TYR A 54 -0.79 6.74 4.85
CA TYR A 54 -1.83 6.96 5.88
C TYR A 54 -2.73 5.73 5.96
N ILE A 55 -2.73 5.05 7.10
CA ILE A 55 -3.31 3.70 7.23
C ILE A 55 -4.55 3.74 8.13
N THR A 56 -5.66 3.20 7.63
CA THR A 56 -6.91 2.97 8.38
C THR A 56 -7.22 1.47 8.48
N SER A 57 -8.14 1.08 9.36
CA SER A 57 -8.66 -0.29 9.40
C SER A 57 -10.07 -0.39 9.98
N ASP A 58 -10.85 -1.39 9.56
CA ASP A 58 -12.24 -1.63 9.99
C ASP A 58 -12.43 -2.10 11.45
N ASN A 59 -11.39 -2.12 12.29
CA ASN A 59 -11.45 -2.68 13.65
C ASN A 59 -11.88 -4.17 13.64
N ILE A 60 -11.11 -4.97 12.91
CA ILE A 60 -11.34 -6.39 12.56
C ILE A 60 -11.47 -7.31 13.79
N ILE A 61 -10.61 -7.15 14.80
CA ILE A 61 -10.58 -8.02 15.98
C ILE A 61 -10.98 -7.23 17.22
N ASN A 62 -10.22 -6.18 17.52
CA ASN A 62 -10.46 -5.23 18.59
C ASN A 62 -9.46 -4.07 18.46
N SER A 63 -9.77 -2.97 19.16
CA SER A 63 -9.01 -1.74 19.01
C SER A 63 -7.54 -1.87 19.35
N THR A 64 -7.17 -2.66 20.36
CA THR A 64 -5.76 -2.88 20.73
C THR A 64 -5.03 -3.67 19.65
N THR A 65 -5.55 -4.84 19.30
CA THR A 65 -4.92 -5.74 18.32
C THR A 65 -4.79 -5.09 16.94
N ASP A 66 -5.79 -4.34 16.52
CA ASP A 66 -5.78 -3.71 15.21
C ASP A 66 -4.89 -2.46 15.17
N ASN A 67 -4.80 -1.69 16.26
CA ASN A 67 -3.80 -0.63 16.36
C ASN A 67 -2.38 -1.20 16.36
N ASP A 68 -2.14 -2.29 17.07
CA ASP A 68 -0.83 -2.97 17.06
C ASP A 68 -0.48 -3.44 15.65
N ARG A 69 -1.44 -3.97 14.89
CA ARG A 69 -1.25 -4.33 13.47
C ARG A 69 -0.83 -3.12 12.64
N ILE A 70 -1.57 -2.01 12.71
CA ILE A 70 -1.22 -0.79 11.96
C ILE A 70 0.16 -0.28 12.39
N ASN A 71 0.45 -0.23 13.68
CA ASN A 71 1.71 0.27 14.20
C ASN A 71 2.90 -0.60 13.76
N ASN A 72 2.73 -1.92 13.66
CA ASN A 72 3.76 -2.81 13.11
C ASN A 72 4.03 -2.52 11.63
N ILE A 73 2.99 -2.24 10.84
CA ILE A 73 3.15 -1.83 9.43
C ILE A 73 3.84 -0.45 9.35
N VAL A 74 3.41 0.52 10.16
CA VAL A 74 4.02 1.86 10.24
C VAL A 74 5.50 1.77 10.60
N ASN A 75 5.86 0.94 11.58
CA ASN A 75 7.25 0.75 11.98
C ASN A 75 8.08 0.10 10.88
N GLY A 76 7.53 -0.89 10.17
CA GLY A 76 8.19 -1.49 9.00
C GLY A 76 8.44 -0.48 7.88
N LEU A 77 7.46 0.37 7.58
CA LEU A 77 7.59 1.43 6.56
C LEU A 77 8.60 2.51 6.97
N ARG A 78 8.59 2.93 8.24
CA ARG A 78 9.56 3.91 8.76
C ARG A 78 10.99 3.38 8.76
N ALA A 79 11.18 2.07 8.97
CA ALA A 79 12.49 1.43 8.83
C ALA A 79 13.00 1.47 7.37
N LEU A 80 12.09 1.59 6.40
CA LEU A 80 12.37 1.79 4.97
C LEU A 80 12.31 3.28 4.56
N GLU A 81 12.44 4.19 5.53
CA GLU A 81 12.44 5.64 5.34
C GLU A 81 11.14 6.23 4.74
N ILE A 82 10.03 5.49 4.80
CA ILE A 82 8.70 5.98 4.41
C ILE A 82 8.01 6.66 5.59
N ASN A 83 7.54 7.88 5.38
CA ASN A 83 6.69 8.59 6.33
C ASN A 83 5.32 7.91 6.41
N ALA A 84 5.06 7.16 7.48
CA ALA A 84 3.80 6.44 7.69
C ALA A 84 3.07 6.85 8.98
N TYR A 85 1.74 6.86 8.93
CA TYR A 85 0.85 7.30 10.00
C TYR A 85 -0.32 6.35 10.21
N ASN A 86 -0.63 6.07 11.48
CA ASN A 86 -1.85 5.40 11.90
C ASN A 86 -2.98 6.44 11.96
N MET A 87 -4.02 6.26 11.15
CA MET A 87 -5.17 7.19 11.03
C MET A 87 -6.41 6.70 11.78
N GLY A 88 -6.28 5.64 12.56
CA GLY A 88 -7.34 5.13 13.43
C GLY A 88 -8.12 3.97 12.82
N LEU A 89 -9.15 3.58 13.57
CA LEU A 89 -9.92 2.36 13.36
C LEU A 89 -11.42 2.64 13.30
N GLY A 90 -12.13 1.78 12.58
CA GLY A 90 -13.57 1.64 12.66
C GLY A 90 -14.35 2.18 11.46
N PRO A 91 -15.68 2.23 11.59
CA PRO A 91 -16.57 2.61 10.50
C PRO A 91 -16.21 3.97 9.89
N ASN A 92 -16.31 4.06 8.55
CA ASN A 92 -16.08 5.28 7.78
C ASN A 92 -14.69 5.91 7.91
N THR A 93 -13.71 5.23 8.53
CA THR A 93 -12.33 5.76 8.61
C THR A 93 -11.70 5.89 7.23
N HIS A 94 -11.98 4.97 6.31
CA HIS A 94 -11.56 5.03 4.90
C HIS A 94 -12.10 6.26 4.14
N ILE A 95 -13.26 6.81 4.52
CA ILE A 95 -13.77 8.09 3.99
C ILE A 95 -13.15 9.27 4.73
N SER A 96 -13.09 9.19 6.06
CA SER A 96 -12.65 10.27 6.93
C SER A 96 -11.19 10.67 6.66
N VAL A 97 -10.34 9.69 6.36
CA VAL A 97 -8.92 9.93 5.99
C VAL A 97 -8.81 10.72 4.68
N LEU A 98 -9.67 10.46 3.69
CA LEU A 98 -9.66 11.17 2.41
C LEU A 98 -10.16 12.62 2.53
N GLN A 99 -11.02 12.89 3.50
CA GLN A 99 -11.57 14.21 3.78
C GLN A 99 -10.68 15.04 4.73
N SER A 100 -9.68 14.43 5.35
CA SER A 100 -8.82 15.09 6.33
C SER A 100 -7.87 16.08 5.67
N SER A 101 -7.81 17.31 6.20
CA SER A 101 -6.82 18.32 5.79
C SER A 101 -5.39 17.99 6.20
N SER A 102 -5.20 17.03 7.10
CA SER A 102 -3.88 16.54 7.51
C SER A 102 -3.24 15.56 6.53
N VAL A 103 -4.00 15.08 5.53
CA VAL A 103 -3.54 14.12 4.53
C VAL A 103 -3.26 14.88 3.23
N PRO A 104 -1.99 14.98 2.77
CA PRO A 104 -1.64 15.74 1.58
C PRO A 104 -2.15 15.05 0.30
N ASN A 105 -2.25 15.81 -0.78
CA ASN A 105 -2.79 15.33 -2.06
C ASN A 105 -1.91 14.26 -2.74
N ASN A 106 -0.62 14.18 -2.41
CA ASN A 106 0.32 13.19 -2.92
C ASN A 106 0.45 11.96 -2.01
N ALA A 107 -0.48 11.77 -1.07
CA ALA A 107 -0.45 10.65 -0.15
C ALA A 107 -0.87 9.34 -0.81
N LEU A 108 -0.35 8.24 -0.25
CA LEU A 108 -0.88 6.90 -0.42
C LEU A 108 -1.73 6.56 0.81
N VAL A 109 -3.01 6.26 0.61
CA VAL A 109 -3.94 5.85 1.66
C VAL A 109 -4.11 4.34 1.63
N ILE A 110 -3.99 3.70 2.79
CA ILE A 110 -4.12 2.26 2.95
C ILE A 110 -5.36 1.97 3.77
N ASP A 111 -6.27 1.17 3.23
CA ASP A 111 -7.47 0.72 3.94
C ASP A 111 -7.37 -0.78 4.20
N ILE A 112 -7.35 -1.17 5.49
CA ILE A 112 -7.24 -2.59 5.91
C ILE A 112 -8.62 -3.12 6.31
N TYR A 113 -9.17 -4.00 5.49
CA TYR A 113 -10.51 -4.57 5.66
C TYR A 113 -10.45 -6.03 6.14
N GLY A 114 -11.27 -6.35 7.15
CA GLY A 114 -11.44 -7.72 7.65
C GLY A 114 -12.47 -8.54 6.88
N GLY A 115 -13.28 -7.88 6.05
CA GLY A 115 -14.25 -8.47 5.14
C GLY A 115 -14.32 -7.67 3.84
N ALA A 116 -14.47 -8.35 2.72
CA ALA A 116 -14.69 -7.67 1.45
C ALA A 116 -16.18 -7.28 1.33
N CYS A 117 -16.48 -5.99 1.45
CA CYS A 117 -17.84 -5.47 1.32
C CYS A 117 -18.10 -4.99 -0.11
N ALA A 118 -19.04 -5.65 -0.82
CA ALA A 118 -19.39 -5.25 -2.19
C ALA A 118 -19.83 -3.79 -2.31
N GLY A 119 -20.59 -3.28 -1.32
CA GLY A 119 -21.05 -1.89 -1.29
C GLY A 119 -19.88 -0.91 -1.21
N THR A 120 -18.91 -1.17 -0.33
CA THR A 120 -17.70 -0.35 -0.19
C THR A 120 -16.86 -0.37 -1.46
N LEU A 121 -16.61 -1.55 -2.05
CA LEU A 121 -15.82 -1.63 -3.30
C LEU A 121 -16.53 -0.92 -4.46
N TYR A 122 -17.86 -1.04 -4.54
CA TYR A 122 -18.66 -0.32 -5.52
C TYR A 122 -18.58 1.20 -5.30
N GLU A 123 -18.67 1.66 -4.05
CA GLU A 123 -18.57 3.08 -3.69
C GLU A 123 -17.25 3.69 -4.20
N MET A 124 -16.13 2.96 -4.08
CA MET A 124 -14.82 3.40 -4.57
C MET A 124 -14.82 3.77 -6.06
N GLY A 125 -15.63 3.09 -6.88
CA GLY A 125 -15.74 3.40 -8.31
C GLY A 125 -16.61 4.61 -8.65
N THR A 126 -17.40 5.12 -7.69
CA THR A 126 -18.33 6.23 -7.92
C THR A 126 -17.63 7.57 -8.10
N SER A 127 -18.28 8.50 -8.82
CA SER A 127 -17.78 9.87 -8.98
C SER A 127 -17.65 10.61 -7.65
N TRP A 128 -18.52 10.32 -6.68
CA TRP A 128 -18.46 10.92 -5.35
C TRP A 128 -17.18 10.52 -4.61
N TYR A 129 -16.89 9.21 -4.54
CA TYR A 129 -15.68 8.72 -3.88
C TYR A 129 -14.41 9.26 -4.56
N LYS A 130 -14.37 9.23 -5.89
CA LYS A 130 -13.25 9.78 -6.67
C LYS A 130 -13.04 11.28 -6.42
N SER A 131 -14.12 12.03 -6.18
CA SER A 131 -14.05 13.46 -5.84
C SER A 131 -13.37 13.70 -4.49
N ILE A 132 -13.77 12.96 -3.44
CA ILE A 132 -13.16 13.12 -2.11
C ILE A 132 -11.73 12.57 -2.04
N ARG A 133 -11.44 11.49 -2.79
CA ARG A 133 -10.08 10.96 -2.94
C ARG A 133 -9.14 12.01 -3.56
N GLY A 134 -9.62 12.70 -4.59
CA GLY A 134 -8.82 13.62 -5.39
C GLY A 134 -7.68 12.87 -6.08
N THR A 135 -6.47 13.40 -5.98
CA THR A 135 -5.24 12.84 -6.57
C THR A 135 -4.53 11.84 -5.68
N ARG A 136 -5.03 11.58 -4.47
CA ARG A 136 -4.43 10.57 -3.59
C ARG A 136 -4.61 9.20 -4.20
N GLU A 137 -3.66 8.33 -3.93
CA GLU A 137 -3.80 6.92 -4.26
C GLU A 137 -4.39 6.16 -3.08
N VAL A 138 -5.12 5.08 -3.39
CA VAL A 138 -5.72 4.20 -2.39
C VAL A 138 -5.30 2.78 -2.71
N PHE A 139 -4.80 2.07 -1.70
CA PHE A 139 -4.40 0.67 -1.78
C PHE A 139 -5.11 -0.13 -0.70
N THR A 140 -5.79 -1.20 -1.10
CA THR A 140 -6.62 -1.98 -0.19
C THR A 140 -5.90 -3.24 0.28
N VAL A 141 -5.91 -3.48 1.59
CA VAL A 141 -5.41 -4.73 2.19
C VAL A 141 -6.60 -5.52 2.72
N PHE A 142 -6.90 -6.65 2.08
CA PHE A 142 -7.85 -7.61 2.61
C PHE A 142 -7.15 -8.55 3.59
N TRP A 143 -7.45 -8.39 4.88
CA TRP A 143 -6.88 -9.16 5.96
C TRP A 143 -7.73 -10.42 6.21
N PRO A 144 -7.12 -11.62 6.32
CA PRO A 144 -7.84 -12.85 6.65
C PRO A 144 -8.66 -12.70 7.94
N PRO A 145 -9.93 -13.16 7.97
CA PRO A 145 -10.54 -14.10 7.04
C PRO A 145 -11.39 -13.44 5.93
N ALA A 146 -11.05 -12.24 5.47
CA ALA A 146 -11.76 -11.60 4.35
C ALA A 146 -11.94 -12.56 3.15
N LYS A 147 -13.04 -12.41 2.41
CA LYS A 147 -13.25 -13.16 1.16
C LYS A 147 -12.20 -12.72 0.14
N VAL A 148 -11.50 -13.69 -0.46
CA VAL A 148 -10.56 -13.41 -1.56
C VAL A 148 -11.35 -12.97 -2.78
N ILE A 149 -11.08 -11.77 -3.28
CA ILE A 149 -11.81 -11.19 -4.42
C ILE A 149 -11.16 -11.48 -5.78
N THR A 150 -9.89 -11.89 -5.80
CA THR A 150 -9.17 -12.20 -7.05
C THR A 150 -9.79 -13.39 -7.77
N GLY A 151 -10.15 -13.20 -9.04
CA GLY A 151 -10.84 -14.17 -9.88
C GLY A 151 -12.27 -14.47 -9.43
N LEU A 152 -12.84 -13.70 -8.50
CA LEU A 152 -14.17 -13.96 -7.97
C LEU A 152 -15.22 -13.49 -8.97
N ALA A 153 -16.12 -14.38 -9.40
CA ALA A 153 -17.17 -13.98 -10.34
C ALA A 153 -18.17 -12.98 -9.74
N PHE A 154 -18.49 -13.13 -8.45
CA PHE A 154 -19.45 -12.29 -7.75
C PHE A 154 -19.15 -12.20 -6.25
N LEU A 155 -19.16 -10.99 -5.72
CA LEU A 155 -19.11 -10.67 -4.31
C LEU A 155 -20.50 -10.23 -3.85
N GLU A 156 -21.11 -11.00 -2.97
CA GLU A 156 -22.45 -10.71 -2.48
C GLU A 156 -22.46 -9.46 -1.60
N ARG A 157 -23.62 -8.81 -1.50
CA ARG A 157 -23.85 -7.74 -0.53
C ARG A 157 -23.50 -8.22 0.88
N ALA A 158 -22.70 -7.43 1.59
CA ALA A 158 -22.37 -7.71 2.98
C ALA A 158 -23.62 -7.61 3.86
N HIS A 159 -23.70 -8.45 4.89
CA HIS A 159 -24.85 -8.49 5.81
C HIS A 159 -25.10 -7.13 6.49
N ASP A 160 -24.04 -6.38 6.75
CA ASP A 160 -24.03 -5.09 7.43
C ASP A 160 -24.00 -3.89 6.47
N ASP A 161 -24.10 -4.11 5.16
CA ASP A 161 -24.30 -3.04 4.17
C ASP A 161 -25.70 -2.44 4.33
N ASN A 162 -25.79 -1.37 5.12
CA ASN A 162 -27.00 -0.59 5.38
C ASN A 162 -27.01 0.76 4.63
N PHE A 163 -26.06 0.99 3.74
CA PHE A 163 -25.87 2.25 3.01
C PHE A 163 -26.16 2.11 1.52
N SER A 164 -26.01 0.91 0.94
CA SER A 164 -26.43 0.63 -0.43
C SER A 164 -27.95 0.47 -0.53
N PRO A 165 -28.59 0.86 -1.66
CA PRO A 165 -30.01 0.63 -1.90
C PRO A 165 -30.40 -0.84 -1.70
N VAL A 166 -31.64 -1.13 -1.28
CA VAL A 166 -32.12 -2.52 -1.08
C VAL A 166 -32.01 -3.38 -2.34
N SER A 167 -32.05 -2.77 -3.53
CA SER A 167 -31.85 -3.44 -4.81
C SER A 167 -30.41 -3.84 -5.12
N PHE A 168 -29.42 -3.31 -4.38
CA PHE A 168 -28.03 -3.71 -4.51
C PHE A 168 -27.85 -5.11 -3.92
N THR A 169 -27.41 -6.06 -4.75
CA THR A 169 -27.27 -7.48 -4.38
C THR A 169 -25.81 -7.92 -4.26
N GLY A 170 -24.87 -7.12 -4.76
CA GLY A 170 -23.45 -7.43 -4.79
C GLY A 170 -22.73 -6.80 -5.97
N LEU A 171 -21.49 -7.20 -6.17
CA LEU A 171 -20.58 -6.70 -7.18
C LEU A 171 -20.02 -7.86 -8.01
N ALA A 172 -20.24 -7.83 -9.32
CA ALA A 172 -19.63 -8.78 -10.25
C ALA A 172 -18.16 -8.43 -10.49
N HIS A 173 -17.29 -9.45 -10.60
CA HIS A 173 -15.85 -9.29 -10.85
C HIS A 173 -15.22 -8.16 -10.01
N PRO A 174 -15.32 -8.23 -8.67
CA PRO A 174 -14.89 -7.15 -7.77
C PRO A 174 -13.42 -6.77 -7.90
N ASP A 175 -12.55 -7.73 -8.23
CA ASP A 175 -11.15 -7.50 -8.52
C ASP A 175 -10.95 -6.65 -9.78
N GLU A 176 -11.55 -7.06 -10.89
CA GLU A 176 -11.51 -6.29 -12.14
C GLU A 176 -12.16 -4.91 -11.96
N TYR A 177 -13.23 -4.83 -11.17
CA TYR A 177 -13.89 -3.57 -10.85
C TYR A 177 -12.92 -2.58 -10.17
N LEU A 178 -12.17 -3.02 -9.16
CA LEU A 178 -11.18 -2.16 -8.49
C LEU A 178 -10.08 -1.71 -9.46
N VAL A 179 -9.48 -2.64 -10.19
CA VAL A 179 -8.39 -2.35 -11.15
C VAL A 179 -8.87 -1.37 -12.23
N ASN A 180 -10.05 -1.60 -12.80
CA ASN A 180 -10.65 -0.71 -13.81
C ASN A 180 -10.97 0.70 -13.28
N ASN A 181 -11.08 0.84 -11.95
CA ASN A 181 -11.28 2.14 -11.30
C ASN A 181 -9.98 2.75 -10.73
N GLY A 182 -8.82 2.12 -11.00
CA GLY A 182 -7.50 2.62 -10.62
C GLY A 182 -7.11 2.32 -9.19
N TYR A 183 -7.58 1.19 -8.64
CA TYR A 183 -7.26 0.74 -7.29
C TYR A 183 -6.51 -0.59 -7.32
N GLU A 184 -5.38 -0.62 -6.63
CA GLU A 184 -4.59 -1.81 -6.40
C GLU A 184 -4.92 -2.40 -5.02
N TYR A 185 -4.75 -3.71 -4.86
CA TYR A 185 -5.06 -4.39 -3.61
C TYR A 185 -4.22 -5.64 -3.39
N ILE A 186 -4.18 -6.12 -2.14
CA ILE A 186 -3.61 -7.42 -1.77
C ILE A 186 -4.52 -8.18 -0.81
N TYR A 187 -4.38 -9.50 -0.80
CA TYR A 187 -4.90 -10.37 0.26
C TYR A 187 -3.72 -10.92 1.06
N SER A 188 -3.60 -10.55 2.34
CA SER A 188 -2.51 -11.03 3.19
C SER A 188 -2.81 -10.86 4.67
N GLY A 189 -2.40 -11.86 5.47
CA GLY A 189 -2.29 -11.78 6.93
C GLY A 189 -0.84 -11.65 7.42
N ASP A 190 0.12 -11.54 6.50
CA ASP A 190 1.54 -11.44 6.78
C ASP A 190 2.01 -9.99 6.73
N ILE A 191 2.53 -9.48 7.85
CA ILE A 191 2.93 -8.08 8.00
C ILE A 191 4.07 -7.72 7.04
N THR A 192 5.06 -8.60 6.86
CA THR A 192 6.19 -8.34 5.97
C THR A 192 5.74 -8.19 4.52
N SER A 193 4.86 -9.06 4.05
CA SER A 193 4.28 -8.99 2.71
C SER A 193 3.47 -7.70 2.50
N ILE A 194 2.71 -7.29 3.51
CA ILE A 194 1.94 -6.03 3.47
C ILE A 194 2.87 -4.82 3.40
N VAL A 195 3.90 -4.77 4.25
CA VAL A 195 4.89 -3.67 4.24
C VAL A 195 5.59 -3.56 2.89
N ASN A 196 6.03 -4.69 2.32
CA ASN A 196 6.71 -4.70 1.02
C ASN A 196 5.79 -4.21 -0.13
N ALA A 197 4.53 -4.62 -0.12
CA ALA A 197 3.56 -4.16 -1.11
C ALA A 197 3.30 -2.66 -0.98
N ILE A 198 3.08 -2.15 0.24
CA ILE A 198 2.86 -0.72 0.48
C ILE A 198 4.11 0.09 0.10
N PHE A 199 5.31 -0.40 0.42
CA PHE A 199 6.55 0.25 0.04
C PHE A 199 6.68 0.39 -1.48
N TYR A 200 6.35 -0.66 -2.24
CA TYR A 200 6.34 -0.60 -3.70
C TYR A 200 5.37 0.48 -4.21
N GLN A 201 4.13 0.49 -3.72
CA GLN A 201 3.10 1.47 -4.10
C GLN A 201 3.48 2.92 -3.73
N ALA A 202 4.20 3.11 -2.62
CA ALA A 202 4.64 4.43 -2.19
C ALA A 202 5.79 4.98 -3.05
N THR A 203 6.52 4.14 -3.77
CA THR A 203 7.78 4.50 -4.46
C THR A 203 7.71 4.40 -5.98
N HIS A 204 6.63 3.84 -6.54
CA HIS A 204 6.38 3.67 -7.98
C HIS A 204 5.03 4.27 -8.37
#